data_AF-A0A950M0B1-F1
#
_entry.id   AF-A0A950M0B1-F1
#
_cell.length_a   1.000
_cell.length_b   1.000
_cell.length_c   1.000
_cell.angle_alpha   90.00
_cell.angle_beta   90.00
_cell.angle_gamma   90.00
#
_symmetry.space_group_name_H-M   'P 1'
#
loop_
_entity.id
_entity.type
_entity.pdbx_description
1 polymer ?
#
loop_
_entity_poly.entity_id
_entity_poly.type
_entity_poly.pdbx_seq_one_letter_code
_entity_poly.pdbx_strand_id
1 'polypeptide(L)'
;MNRRIACPQCAAPMDGFALEGHYGQPVPTDLCGHCNLLWFDAFESVNLSGLGWVQLLRRMQIATATPTEPLRPALDCPRCASALKLVHNQSRAGRFGELECPRCRGNLASFALLLARCGLVRPLSKRDLDTLALEGREASCLNCGAGLARERCATPDASEARCPWCTSPLLAIDMPRFVDVLLRRHAENLPREGRRLAWACRGCGAPLEPTHSAACVQCGHWVVVPSLVDLRPVLDAVEPQLHAASRRGARPHISARRRGDWRETALARYLLRLGEWLGGGG
;
A
#
# COMPACT_ATOMS: atom_id res chain seq x y z
N MET A 1 1.14 -11.97 24.91
CA MET A 1 2.44 -12.34 24.31
C MET A 1 2.21 -12.70 22.85
N ASN A 2 2.75 -11.92 21.92
CA ASN A 2 2.58 -12.17 20.48
C ASN A 2 3.39 -13.41 20.08
N ARG A 3 2.73 -14.47 19.61
CA ARG A 3 3.41 -15.70 19.19
C ARG A 3 4.16 -15.40 17.90
N ARG A 4 5.49 -15.34 17.97
CA ARG A 4 6.36 -15.19 16.79
C ARG A 4 6.01 -16.30 15.79
N ILE A 5 5.71 -15.90 14.57
CA ILE A 5 5.41 -16.82 13.47
C ILE A 5 6.65 -17.04 12.61
N ALA A 6 6.74 -18.21 11.99
CA ALA A 6 7.79 -18.52 11.03
C ALA A 6 7.36 -18.06 9.64
N CYS A 7 8.30 -17.49 8.87
CA CYS A 7 8.05 -17.11 7.50
C CYS A 7 7.72 -18.35 6.66
N PRO A 8 6.60 -18.37 5.92
CA PRO A 8 6.22 -19.54 5.15
C PRO A 8 7.12 -19.81 3.94
N GLN A 9 8.00 -18.87 3.56
CA GLN A 9 8.99 -19.05 2.50
C GLN A 9 10.30 -19.66 3.03
N CYS A 10 10.92 -19.06 4.06
CA CYS A 10 12.26 -19.41 4.53
C CYS A 10 12.33 -20.01 5.94
N ALA A 11 11.19 -20.18 6.62
CA ALA A 11 11.07 -20.63 8.02
C ALA A 11 11.75 -19.74 9.08
N ALA A 12 12.47 -18.68 8.69
CA ALA A 12 13.02 -17.70 9.63
C ALA A 12 11.91 -17.04 10.46
N PRO A 13 12.18 -16.65 11.72
CA PRO A 13 11.21 -15.92 12.52
C PRO A 13 10.85 -14.60 11.85
N MET A 14 9.56 -14.26 11.84
CA MET A 14 9.09 -12.95 11.40
C MET A 14 9.16 -11.96 12.56
N ASP A 15 9.58 -10.75 12.24
CA ASP A 15 9.62 -9.63 13.17
C ASP A 15 8.21 -9.07 13.36
N GLY A 16 7.61 -9.35 14.51
CA GLY A 16 6.31 -8.81 14.91
C GLY A 16 6.44 -7.40 15.49
N PHE A 17 5.60 -6.48 15.02
CA PHE A 17 5.50 -5.10 15.52
C PHE A 17 4.05 -4.62 15.46
N ALA A 18 3.77 -3.51 16.16
CA ALA A 18 2.48 -2.84 16.08
C ALA A 18 2.62 -1.56 15.24
N LEU A 19 1.75 -1.40 14.27
CA LEU A 19 1.56 -0.18 13.49
C LEU A 19 0.41 0.64 14.07
N GLU A 20 0.39 1.94 13.80
CA GLU A 20 -0.74 2.78 14.18
C GLU A 20 -1.98 2.52 13.31
N GLY A 21 -3.05 2.03 13.92
CA GLY A 21 -4.37 1.91 13.32
C GLY A 21 -5.23 3.16 13.48
N HIS A 22 -6.40 3.13 12.85
CA HIS A 22 -7.42 4.15 13.06
C HIS A 22 -7.73 4.33 14.56
N TYR A 23 -7.93 5.57 14.98
CA TYR A 23 -8.16 5.96 16.38
C TYR A 23 -7.03 5.54 17.34
N GLY A 24 -5.80 5.40 16.84
CA GLY A 24 -4.62 5.07 17.63
C GLY A 24 -4.57 3.62 18.12
N GLN A 25 -5.44 2.74 17.61
CA GLN A 25 -5.41 1.33 17.98
C GLN A 25 -4.19 0.63 17.37
N PRO A 26 -3.48 -0.23 18.12
CA PRO A 26 -2.35 -0.97 17.55
C PRO A 26 -2.86 -1.99 16.52
N VAL A 27 -2.22 -2.02 15.36
CA VAL A 27 -2.41 -3.04 14.32
C VAL A 27 -1.19 -3.96 14.35
N PRO A 28 -1.31 -5.20 14.85
CA PRO A 28 -0.24 -6.18 14.77
C PRO A 28 0.14 -6.41 13.31
N THR A 29 1.42 -6.63 13.06
CA THR A 29 1.96 -6.92 11.73
C THR A 29 3.26 -7.70 11.90
N ASP A 30 3.46 -8.71 11.07
CA ASP A 30 4.67 -9.51 11.07
C ASP A 30 5.41 -9.32 9.72
N LEU A 31 6.72 -9.06 9.75
CA LEU A 31 7.56 -8.89 8.55
C LEU A 31 8.70 -9.89 8.53
N CYS A 32 8.96 -10.49 7.37
CA CYS A 32 10.19 -11.23 7.11
C CYS A 32 11.13 -10.38 6.26
N GLY A 33 12.24 -9.90 6.84
CA GLY A 33 13.24 -9.12 6.11
C GLY A 33 14.03 -9.93 5.07
N HIS A 34 14.14 -11.25 5.25
CA HIS A 34 14.84 -12.14 4.31
C HIS A 34 14.05 -12.36 3.01
N CYS A 35 12.72 -12.33 3.09
CA CYS A 35 11.84 -12.62 1.95
C CYS A 35 11.02 -11.40 1.49
N ASN A 36 11.11 -10.27 2.20
CA ASN A 36 10.28 -9.09 1.99
C ASN A 36 8.78 -9.41 1.94
N LEU A 37 8.36 -10.24 2.90
CA LEU A 37 6.98 -10.69 3.06
C LEU A 37 6.36 -10.08 4.31
N LEU A 38 5.10 -9.68 4.20
CA LEU A 38 4.26 -9.20 5.28
C LEU A 38 3.13 -10.17 5.54
N TRP A 39 2.85 -10.39 6.82
CA TRP A 39 1.65 -11.07 7.27
C TRP A 39 0.76 -10.12 8.06
N PHE A 40 -0.53 -10.11 7.70
CA PHE A 40 -1.61 -9.47 8.44
C PHE A 40 -2.62 -10.54 8.82
N ASP A 41 -3.02 -10.59 10.09
CA ASP A 41 -4.21 -11.34 10.49
C ASP A 41 -5.48 -10.63 9.98
N ALA A 42 -6.64 -11.27 10.20
CA ALA A 42 -7.90 -10.81 9.62
C ALA A 42 -8.21 -9.35 9.98
N PHE A 43 -8.50 -8.56 8.94
CA PHE A 43 -8.86 -7.14 9.02
C PHE A 43 -7.74 -6.19 9.52
N GLU A 44 -6.53 -6.67 9.80
CA GLU A 44 -5.46 -5.80 10.29
C GLU A 44 -5.04 -4.76 9.25
N SER A 45 -4.82 -5.19 8.00
CA SER A 45 -4.35 -4.27 6.95
C SER A 45 -5.34 -3.17 6.57
N VAL A 46 -6.64 -3.38 6.79
CA VAL A 46 -7.67 -2.35 6.52
C VAL A 46 -7.80 -1.34 7.65
N ASN A 47 -7.29 -1.66 8.83
CA ASN A 47 -7.36 -0.81 10.01
C ASN A 47 -6.19 0.18 10.12
N LEU A 48 -5.21 0.14 9.21
CA LEU A 48 -4.05 1.03 9.24
C LEU A 48 -4.44 2.49 9.01
N SER A 49 -3.98 3.35 9.93
CA SER A 49 -4.03 4.81 9.76
C SER A 49 -2.96 5.29 8.77
N GLY A 50 -2.96 6.59 8.46
CA GLY A 50 -1.95 7.20 7.60
C GLY A 50 -0.56 7.08 8.21
N LEU A 51 -0.46 7.28 9.53
CA LEU A 51 0.79 7.08 10.27
C LEU A 51 1.22 5.62 10.28
N GLY A 52 0.29 4.67 10.43
CA GLY A 52 0.57 3.24 10.32
C GLY A 52 1.14 2.87 8.95
N TRP A 53 0.61 3.46 7.88
CA TRP A 53 1.16 3.29 6.54
C TRP A 53 2.56 3.88 6.38
N VAL A 54 2.81 5.08 6.89
CA VAL A 54 4.16 5.67 6.87
C VAL A 54 5.14 4.80 7.65
N GLN A 55 4.78 4.34 8.85
CA GLN A 55 5.59 3.42 9.66
C GLN A 55 5.89 2.12 8.92
N LEU A 56 4.90 1.56 8.23
CA LEU A 56 5.07 0.35 7.42
C LEU A 56 6.03 0.58 6.25
N LEU A 57 5.84 1.67 5.50
CA LEU A 57 6.70 2.03 4.37
C LEU A 57 8.16 2.24 4.79
N ARG A 58 8.38 2.88 5.95
CA ARG A 58 9.73 3.02 6.54
C ARG A 58 10.37 1.67 6.85
N ARG A 59 9.61 0.73 7.42
CA ARG A 59 10.10 -0.63 7.67
C ARG A 59 10.41 -1.38 6.39
N MET A 60 9.57 -1.23 5.37
CA MET A 60 9.82 -1.79 4.04
C MET A 60 11.10 -1.22 3.43
N GLN A 61 11.34 0.10 3.52
CA GLN A 61 12.57 0.75 3.06
C GLN A 61 13.84 0.14 3.69
N ILE A 62 13.78 -0.19 4.98
CA ILE A 62 14.91 -0.81 5.71
C ILE A 62 15.13 -2.26 5.24
N ALA A 63 14.05 -3.01 5.03
CA ALA A 63 14.11 -4.41 4.63
C ALA A 63 14.60 -4.62 3.17
N THR A 64 14.36 -3.66 2.26
CA THR A 64 14.72 -3.77 0.83
C THR A 64 16.23 -3.71 0.50
N ALA A 65 17.12 -4.02 1.44
CA ALA A 65 18.56 -3.95 1.22
C ALA A 65 19.16 -5.25 0.63
N THR A 66 18.45 -6.38 0.67
CA THR A 66 18.99 -7.69 0.33
C THR A 66 18.16 -8.36 -0.77
N PRO A 67 18.78 -8.87 -1.85
CA PRO A 67 18.09 -9.68 -2.84
C PRO A 67 17.39 -10.88 -2.18
N THR A 68 16.17 -11.15 -2.62
CA THR A 68 15.36 -12.25 -2.09
C THR A 68 15.16 -13.32 -3.17
N GLU A 69 14.99 -14.57 -2.76
CA GLU A 69 14.61 -15.65 -3.67
C GLU A 69 13.17 -15.49 -4.18
N PRO A 70 12.82 -16.10 -5.34
CA PRO A 70 11.44 -16.20 -5.81
C PRO A 70 10.54 -16.90 -4.80
N LEU A 71 9.29 -16.45 -4.70
CA LEU A 71 8.30 -17.10 -3.87
C LEU A 71 7.97 -18.50 -4.40
N ARG A 72 7.85 -19.47 -3.49
CA ARG A 72 7.36 -20.81 -3.85
C ARG A 72 5.92 -20.73 -4.37
N PRO A 73 5.54 -21.59 -5.34
CA PRO A 73 4.17 -21.58 -5.91
C PRO A 73 3.07 -21.83 -4.89
N ALA A 74 3.38 -22.59 -3.84
CA ALA A 74 2.48 -22.88 -2.73
C ALA A 74 3.17 -22.48 -1.42
N LEU A 75 2.44 -21.75 -0.58
CA LEU A 75 2.86 -21.31 0.75
C LEU A 75 1.74 -21.62 1.72
N ASP A 76 2.10 -22.00 2.94
CA ASP A 76 1.15 -22.31 4.00
C ASP A 76 0.94 -21.10 4.92
N CYS A 77 -0.22 -21.06 5.56
CA CYS A 77 -0.53 -20.04 6.54
C CYS A 77 0.40 -20.18 7.76
N PRO A 78 1.14 -19.12 8.14
CA PRO A 78 2.09 -19.18 9.26
C PRO A 78 1.40 -19.30 10.63
N ARG A 79 0.07 -19.09 10.70
CA ARG A 79 -0.74 -19.25 11.92
C ARG A 79 -1.33 -20.65 12.09
N CYS A 80 -1.81 -21.26 11.00
CA CYS A 80 -2.61 -22.51 11.07
C CYS A 80 -2.17 -23.62 10.11
N ALA A 81 -1.09 -23.41 9.35
CA ALA A 81 -0.50 -24.34 8.38
C ALA A 81 -1.43 -24.78 7.23
N SER A 82 -2.61 -24.17 7.06
CA SER A 82 -3.44 -24.40 5.89
C SER A 82 -2.86 -23.72 4.66
N ALA A 83 -2.90 -24.38 3.50
CA ALA A 83 -2.45 -23.83 2.23
C ALA A 83 -3.11 -22.46 1.95
N LEU A 84 -2.29 -21.48 1.59
CA LEU A 84 -2.75 -20.16 1.20
C LEU A 84 -3.36 -20.21 -0.21
N LYS A 85 -4.45 -19.49 -0.39
CA LYS A 85 -5.15 -19.38 -1.66
C LYS A 85 -4.72 -18.08 -2.34
N LEU A 86 -4.24 -18.19 -3.58
CA LEU A 86 -4.08 -17.02 -4.44
C LEU A 86 -5.46 -16.49 -4.82
N VAL A 87 -5.79 -15.30 -4.32
CA VAL A 87 -6.96 -14.54 -4.74
C VAL A 87 -6.51 -13.38 -5.61
N HIS A 88 -7.36 -12.94 -6.52
CA HIS A 88 -7.10 -11.79 -7.37
C HIS A 88 -8.06 -10.67 -7.01
N ASN A 89 -7.54 -9.64 -6.37
CA ASN A 89 -8.29 -8.44 -6.04
C ASN A 89 -8.19 -7.45 -7.20
N GLN A 90 -9.31 -6.81 -7.54
CA GLN A 90 -9.34 -5.74 -8.54
C GLN A 90 -9.10 -4.40 -7.84
N SER A 91 -8.09 -3.67 -8.30
CA SER A 91 -7.88 -2.27 -7.95
C SER A 91 -7.94 -1.41 -9.21
N ARG A 92 -7.93 -0.08 -9.05
CA ARG A 92 -7.88 0.87 -10.18
C ARG A 92 -6.60 0.71 -11.02
N ALA A 93 -5.59 -0.01 -10.52
CA ALA A 93 -4.35 -0.30 -11.23
C ALA A 93 -4.34 -1.68 -11.93
N GLY A 94 -5.41 -2.48 -11.82
CA GLY A 94 -5.51 -3.81 -12.43
C GLY A 94 -5.86 -4.91 -11.42
N ARG A 95 -5.69 -6.17 -11.83
CA ARG A 95 -5.85 -7.34 -10.96
C ARG A 95 -4.53 -7.62 -10.25
N PHE A 96 -4.57 -7.80 -8.94
CA PHE A 96 -3.39 -8.11 -8.13
C PHE A 96 -3.61 -9.36 -7.30
N GLY A 97 -2.59 -10.21 -7.29
CA GLY A 97 -2.57 -11.43 -6.50
C GLY A 97 -2.35 -11.14 -5.02
N GLU A 98 -3.07 -11.85 -4.16
CA GLU A 98 -2.91 -11.86 -2.72
C GLU A 98 -3.03 -13.30 -2.22
N LEU A 99 -2.24 -13.68 -1.22
CA LEU A 99 -2.28 -15.03 -0.65
C LEU A 99 -3.09 -14.99 0.65
N GLU A 100 -4.34 -15.41 0.58
CA GLU A 100 -5.25 -15.40 1.73
C GLU A 100 -5.36 -16.78 2.37
N CYS A 101 -5.43 -16.82 3.70
CA CYS A 101 -5.73 -18.03 4.42
C CYS A 101 -7.26 -18.25 4.51
N PRO A 102 -7.79 -19.38 4.00
CA PRO A 102 -9.22 -19.65 4.05
C PRO A 102 -9.76 -19.88 5.48
N ARG A 103 -8.87 -20.23 6.44
CA ARG A 103 -9.25 -20.58 7.81
C ARG A 103 -9.22 -19.39 8.75
N CYS A 104 -8.08 -18.70 8.85
CA CYS A 104 -7.93 -17.57 9.77
C CYS A 104 -8.20 -16.21 9.12
N ARG A 105 -8.43 -16.16 7.80
CA ARG A 105 -8.70 -14.94 7.02
C ARG A 105 -7.59 -13.88 7.08
N GLY A 106 -6.37 -14.28 7.46
CA GLY A 106 -5.17 -13.46 7.31
C GLY A 106 -4.64 -13.51 5.87
N ASN A 107 -3.76 -12.56 5.54
CA ASN A 107 -3.13 -12.46 4.23
C ASN A 107 -1.60 -12.37 4.33
N LEU A 108 -0.95 -13.01 3.36
CA LEU A 108 0.47 -12.88 3.08
C LEU A 108 0.65 -12.06 1.81
N ALA A 109 1.46 -11.01 1.87
CA ALA A 109 1.75 -10.16 0.73
C ALA A 109 3.25 -9.88 0.61
N SER A 110 3.76 -9.87 -0.61
CA SER A 110 5.04 -9.23 -0.92
C SER A 110 4.87 -7.71 -0.93
N PHE A 111 5.96 -6.95 -0.80
CA PHE A 111 5.88 -5.48 -0.79
C PHE A 111 5.24 -4.94 -2.07
N ALA A 112 5.61 -5.49 -3.23
CA ALA A 112 5.04 -5.10 -4.51
C ALA A 112 3.52 -5.36 -4.57
N LEU A 113 3.07 -6.53 -4.11
CA LEU A 113 1.65 -6.89 -4.12
C LEU A 113 0.84 -6.03 -3.14
N LEU A 114 1.39 -5.72 -1.96
CA LEU A 114 0.75 -4.84 -0.99
C LEU A 114 0.50 -3.44 -1.56
N LEU A 115 1.54 -2.83 -2.17
CA LEU A 115 1.41 -1.51 -2.78
C LEU A 115 0.40 -1.51 -3.93
N ALA A 116 0.39 -2.58 -4.72
CA ALA A 116 -0.50 -2.72 -5.86
C ALA A 116 -1.97 -2.91 -5.48
N ARG A 117 -2.22 -3.71 -4.43
CA ARG A 117 -3.53 -3.84 -3.78
C ARG A 117 -4.06 -2.48 -3.32
N CYS A 118 -3.18 -1.62 -2.80
CA CYS A 118 -3.55 -0.27 -2.38
C CYS A 118 -3.68 0.74 -3.53
N GLY A 119 -3.39 0.33 -4.78
CA GLY A 119 -3.45 1.19 -5.96
C GLY A 119 -2.34 2.25 -6.01
N LEU A 120 -1.24 2.01 -5.29
CA LEU A 120 -0.13 2.94 -5.08
C LEU A 120 0.97 2.84 -6.15
N VAL A 121 0.85 1.88 -7.05
CA VAL A 121 1.84 1.53 -8.06
C VAL A 121 1.15 1.29 -9.40
N ARG A 122 1.95 1.37 -10.46
CA ARG A 122 1.55 1.10 -11.84
C ARG A 122 2.65 0.29 -12.54
N PRO A 123 2.36 -0.36 -13.69
CA PRO A 123 3.40 -1.00 -14.49
C PRO A 123 4.57 -0.05 -14.79
N LEU A 124 5.80 -0.58 -14.71
CA LEU A 124 7.01 0.15 -15.06
C LEU A 124 7.06 0.34 -16.58
N SER A 125 6.89 1.58 -17.04
CA SER A 125 6.77 1.89 -18.47
C SER A 125 8.12 2.17 -19.12
N LYS A 126 8.17 2.10 -20.46
CA LYS A 126 9.34 2.53 -21.23
C LYS A 126 9.75 3.97 -20.92
N ARG A 127 8.78 4.88 -20.74
CA ARG A 127 9.05 6.28 -20.37
C ARG A 127 9.77 6.40 -19.03
N ASP A 128 9.44 5.53 -18.07
CA ASP A 128 10.14 5.49 -16.78
C ASP A 128 11.59 5.05 -16.97
N LEU A 129 11.81 3.97 -17.72
CA LEU A 129 13.15 3.45 -18.01
C LEU A 129 14.01 4.48 -18.75
N ASP A 130 13.45 5.17 -19.74
CA ASP A 130 14.14 6.21 -20.50
C ASP A 130 14.48 7.41 -19.60
N THR A 131 13.57 7.81 -18.72
CA THR A 131 13.79 8.88 -17.74
C THR A 131 14.91 8.51 -16.75
N LEU A 132 14.89 7.29 -16.23
CA LEU A 132 15.92 6.79 -15.32
C LEU A 132 17.29 6.77 -16.00
N ALA A 133 17.37 6.33 -17.25
CA ALA A 133 18.60 6.35 -18.03
C ALA A 133 19.13 7.78 -18.24
N LEU A 134 18.26 8.75 -18.54
CA LEU A 134 18.64 10.17 -18.62
C LEU A 134 19.15 10.73 -17.28
N GLU A 135 18.61 10.25 -16.17
CA GLU A 135 19.04 10.62 -14.81
C GLU A 135 20.31 9.87 -14.35
N GLY A 136 20.85 8.94 -15.14
CA GLY A 136 21.96 8.08 -14.74
C GLY A 136 21.60 7.13 -13.58
N ARG A 137 20.33 6.73 -13.49
CA ARG A 137 19.80 5.86 -12.42
C ARG A 137 19.33 4.54 -13.00
N GLU A 138 19.44 3.49 -12.21
CA GLU A 138 18.87 2.19 -12.53
C GLU A 138 17.45 2.07 -11.97
N ALA A 139 16.61 1.26 -12.64
CA ALA A 139 15.35 0.84 -12.06
C ALA A 139 15.63 -0.13 -10.90
N SER A 140 14.67 -0.33 -9.99
CA SER A 140 14.79 -1.35 -8.95
C SER A 140 13.48 -2.09 -8.73
N CYS A 141 13.56 -3.36 -8.34
CA CYS A 141 12.37 -4.12 -8.00
C CYS A 141 11.78 -3.62 -6.67
N LEU A 142 10.53 -3.16 -6.66
CA LEU A 142 9.85 -2.71 -5.43
C LEU A 142 9.67 -3.81 -4.37
N ASN A 143 9.89 -5.08 -4.72
CA ASN A 143 9.88 -6.18 -3.76
C ASN A 143 11.25 -6.47 -3.14
N CYS A 144 12.26 -6.79 -3.96
CA CYS A 144 13.56 -7.26 -3.48
C CYS A 144 14.67 -6.20 -3.51
N GLY A 145 14.42 -5.01 -4.05
CA GLY A 145 15.42 -3.95 -4.17
C GLY A 145 16.47 -4.19 -5.26
N ALA A 146 16.47 -5.33 -5.94
CA ALA A 146 17.46 -5.64 -6.97
C ALA A 146 17.44 -4.61 -8.11
N GLY A 147 18.62 -4.12 -8.48
CA GLY A 147 18.84 -3.19 -9.58
C GLY A 147 18.49 -3.83 -10.91
N LEU A 148 17.77 -3.12 -11.76
CA LEU A 148 17.14 -3.61 -12.97
C LEU A 148 17.70 -2.86 -14.18
N ALA A 149 18.48 -3.56 -15.00
CA ALA A 149 18.97 -3.05 -16.27
C ALA A 149 17.80 -2.82 -17.26
N ARG A 150 17.87 -1.74 -18.04
CA ARG A 150 16.79 -1.31 -18.96
C ARG A 150 16.40 -2.40 -19.95
N GLU A 151 17.37 -3.14 -20.47
CA GLU A 151 17.17 -4.18 -21.49
C GLU A 151 16.41 -5.38 -20.92
N ARG A 152 16.54 -5.64 -19.61
CA ARG A 152 15.85 -6.72 -18.92
C ARG A 152 14.41 -6.37 -18.54
N CYS A 153 14.04 -5.10 -18.63
CA CYS A 153 12.73 -4.59 -18.20
C CYS A 153 11.83 -4.18 -19.36
N ALA A 154 12.41 -3.89 -20.52
CA ALA A 154 11.68 -3.46 -21.70
C ALA A 154 10.93 -4.65 -22.32
N THR A 155 9.67 -4.84 -21.91
CA THR A 155 8.74 -5.78 -22.55
C THR A 155 7.73 -5.04 -23.42
N PRO A 156 7.17 -5.67 -24.46
CA PRO A 156 6.08 -5.07 -25.26
C PRO A 156 4.86 -4.73 -24.40
N ASP A 157 4.51 -5.60 -23.45
CA ASP A 157 3.50 -5.36 -22.42
C ASP A 157 4.18 -5.20 -21.05
N ALA A 158 4.22 -3.97 -20.56
CA ALA A 158 4.79 -3.63 -19.25
C ALA A 158 4.06 -4.33 -18.08
N SER A 159 2.80 -4.75 -18.24
CA SER A 159 2.03 -5.44 -17.21
C SER A 159 2.50 -6.87 -16.98
N GLU A 160 3.16 -7.47 -17.98
CA GLU A 160 3.70 -8.83 -17.91
C GLU A 160 5.17 -8.87 -17.47
N ALA A 161 5.85 -7.72 -17.38
CA ALA A 161 7.23 -7.66 -16.94
C ALA A 161 7.40 -8.21 -15.51
N ARG A 162 8.41 -9.08 -15.32
CA ARG A 162 8.74 -9.71 -14.04
C ARG A 162 10.21 -9.51 -13.69
N CYS A 163 10.48 -9.38 -12.39
CA CYS A 163 11.82 -9.32 -11.84
C CYS A 163 12.54 -10.66 -12.06
N PRO A 164 13.77 -10.68 -12.62
CA PRO A 164 14.48 -11.93 -12.86
C PRO A 164 14.98 -12.62 -11.58
N TRP A 165 15.04 -11.90 -10.45
CA TRP A 165 15.51 -12.45 -9.17
C TRP A 165 14.39 -13.00 -8.30
N CYS A 166 13.28 -12.27 -8.15
CA CYS A 166 12.20 -12.67 -7.24
C CYS A 166 10.85 -12.88 -7.93
N THR A 167 10.83 -12.84 -9.27
CA THR A 167 9.65 -13.03 -10.14
C THR A 167 8.45 -12.11 -9.86
N SER A 168 8.61 -11.09 -9.01
CA SER A 168 7.58 -10.09 -8.74
C SER A 168 7.31 -9.21 -9.98
N PRO A 169 6.09 -8.70 -10.17
CA PRO A 169 5.81 -7.73 -11.23
C PRO A 169 6.73 -6.51 -11.18
N LEU A 170 7.17 -6.02 -12.34
CA LEU A 170 7.93 -4.77 -12.42
C LEU A 170 6.99 -3.58 -12.38
N LEU A 171 7.08 -2.82 -11.29
CA LEU A 171 6.16 -1.75 -10.95
C LEU A 171 6.95 -0.48 -10.62
N ALA A 172 6.35 0.66 -10.90
CA ALA A 172 6.80 1.98 -10.46
C ALA A 172 5.79 2.56 -9.48
N ILE A 173 6.26 3.35 -8.52
CA ILE A 173 5.36 4.08 -7.61
C ILE A 173 4.62 5.15 -8.41
N ASP A 174 3.29 5.13 -8.33
CA ASP A 174 2.42 6.15 -8.92
C ASP A 174 2.38 7.34 -7.96
N MET A 175 3.37 8.22 -8.05
CA MET A 175 3.56 9.34 -7.12
C MET A 175 2.30 10.18 -6.86
N PRO A 176 1.55 10.62 -7.90
CA PRO A 176 0.29 11.30 -7.70
C PRO A 176 -0.69 10.52 -6.82
N ARG A 177 -0.93 9.24 -7.15
CA ARG A 177 -1.84 8.39 -6.36
C ARG A 177 -1.29 8.06 -4.99
N PHE A 178 0.02 7.85 -4.88
CA PHE A 178 0.69 7.44 -3.66
C PHE A 178 0.45 8.46 -2.56
N VAL A 179 0.75 9.72 -2.85
CA VAL A 179 0.57 10.80 -1.90
C VAL A 179 -0.91 11.10 -1.67
N ASP A 180 -1.74 11.10 -2.72
CA ASP A 180 -3.18 11.34 -2.58
C ASP A 180 -3.84 10.29 -1.66
N VAL A 181 -3.51 9.01 -1.83
CA VAL A 181 -4.04 7.91 -1.01
C VAL A 181 -3.49 7.97 0.41
N LEU A 182 -2.18 8.21 0.60
CA LEU A 182 -1.60 8.36 1.94
C LEU A 182 -2.25 9.50 2.72
N LEU A 183 -2.54 10.62 2.05
CA LEU A 183 -3.13 11.80 2.68
C LEU A 183 -4.66 11.76 2.78
N ARG A 184 -5.39 11.04 1.91
CA ARG A 184 -6.87 11.04 1.92
C ARG A 184 -7.50 9.76 2.41
N ARG A 185 -6.92 8.60 2.09
CA ARG A 185 -7.52 7.29 2.41
C ARG A 185 -7.26 6.89 3.85
N HIS A 186 -6.19 7.38 4.44
CA HIS A 186 -5.72 6.96 5.76
C HIS A 186 -5.54 8.11 6.76
N ALA A 187 -5.66 9.37 6.31
CA ALA A 187 -5.73 10.54 7.19
C ALA A 187 -7.17 11.06 7.28
N GLU A 188 -7.63 11.31 8.51
CA GLU A 188 -8.85 12.05 8.77
C GLU A 188 -8.73 13.44 8.11
N ASN A 189 -9.54 13.69 7.07
CA ASN A 189 -9.71 14.95 6.35
C ASN A 189 -8.56 15.97 6.56
N LEU A 190 -7.39 15.71 5.96
CA LEU A 190 -6.38 16.76 5.85
C LEU A 190 -7.00 17.94 5.07
N PRO A 191 -6.79 19.20 5.49
CA PRO A 191 -7.35 20.35 4.80
C PRO A 191 -7.03 20.28 3.30
N ARG A 192 -8.01 20.58 2.42
CA ARG A 192 -7.81 20.57 0.95
C ARG A 192 -6.69 21.52 0.49
N GLU A 193 -6.31 22.46 1.34
CA GLU A 193 -5.21 23.43 1.16
C GLU A 193 -3.89 22.98 1.83
N GLY A 194 -3.83 21.72 2.30
CA GLY A 194 -2.66 21.11 2.92
C GLY A 194 -1.44 21.25 2.01
N ARG A 195 -0.51 22.09 2.45
CA ARG A 195 0.80 22.40 1.86
C ARG A 195 1.28 21.41 0.80
N ARG A 196 1.37 21.94 -0.42
CA ARG A 196 2.13 21.43 -1.56
C ARG A 196 3.42 20.74 -1.14
N LEU A 197 3.63 19.49 -1.57
CA LEU A 197 4.86 18.76 -1.37
C LEU A 197 5.89 19.25 -2.39
N ALA A 198 6.82 20.08 -1.94
CA ALA A 198 7.89 20.57 -2.79
C ALA A 198 8.87 19.43 -3.09
N TRP A 199 8.91 19.00 -4.35
CA TRP A 199 9.87 18.03 -4.86
C TRP A 199 10.76 18.70 -5.90
N ALA A 200 12.08 18.54 -5.81
CA ALA A 200 12.99 19.13 -6.77
C ALA A 200 12.96 18.35 -8.10
N CYS A 201 12.77 19.05 -9.21
CA CYS A 201 12.82 18.44 -10.54
C CYS A 201 14.22 17.92 -10.82
N ARG A 202 14.37 16.64 -11.17
CA ARG A 202 15.69 16.08 -11.51
C ARG A 202 16.26 16.59 -12.83
N GLY A 203 15.41 17.08 -13.75
CA GLY A 203 15.84 17.74 -14.98
C GLY A 203 16.36 19.17 -14.79
N CYS A 204 15.57 20.06 -14.18
CA CYS A 204 15.91 21.50 -14.09
C CYS A 204 16.04 22.07 -12.66
N GLY A 205 15.85 21.27 -11.62
CA GLY A 205 15.89 21.71 -10.21
C GLY A 205 14.65 22.47 -9.73
N ALA A 206 13.75 22.88 -10.62
CA ALA A 206 12.55 23.63 -10.26
C ALA A 206 11.65 22.86 -9.27
N PRO A 207 10.97 23.57 -8.34
CA PRO A 207 10.01 22.94 -7.46
C PRO A 207 8.83 22.40 -8.28
N LEU A 208 8.50 21.13 -8.09
CA LEU A 208 7.32 20.49 -8.64
C LEU A 208 6.46 19.90 -7.53
N GLU A 209 5.18 19.77 -7.84
CA GLU A 209 4.18 19.14 -7.00
C GLU A 209 3.85 17.75 -7.56
N PRO A 210 4.54 16.68 -7.09
CA PRO A 210 4.43 15.35 -7.69
C PRO A 210 3.08 14.68 -7.40
N THR A 211 2.24 15.32 -6.58
CA THR A 211 0.89 14.86 -6.23
C THR A 211 -0.14 15.13 -7.32
N HIS A 212 0.13 16.10 -8.21
CA HIS A 212 -0.81 16.54 -9.24
C HIS A 212 -0.32 16.33 -10.66
N SER A 213 1.00 16.30 -10.87
CA SER A 213 1.58 16.11 -12.21
C SER A 213 2.67 15.05 -12.17
N ALA A 214 2.64 14.17 -13.18
CA ALA A 214 3.71 13.21 -13.40
C ALA A 214 4.87 13.78 -14.24
N ALA A 215 4.82 15.07 -14.60
CA ALA A 215 5.91 15.78 -15.28
C ALA A 215 6.11 17.21 -14.73
N CYS A 216 7.33 17.70 -14.78
CA CYS A 216 7.67 19.08 -14.45
C CYS A 216 7.00 20.05 -15.43
N VAL A 217 6.28 21.05 -14.92
CA VAL A 217 5.62 22.07 -15.76
C VAL A 217 6.61 23.01 -16.46
N GLN A 218 7.85 23.13 -15.94
CA GLN A 218 8.86 24.03 -16.47
C GLN A 218 9.70 23.40 -17.58
N CYS A 219 10.08 22.13 -17.46
CA CYS A 219 10.96 21.46 -18.43
C CYS A 219 10.37 20.17 -19.04
N GLY A 220 9.18 19.73 -18.62
CA GLY A 220 8.56 18.49 -19.10
C GLY A 220 9.18 17.20 -18.54
N HIS A 221 10.22 17.29 -17.71
CA HIS A 221 10.90 16.12 -17.13
C HIS A 221 9.94 15.25 -16.34
N TRP A 222 9.95 13.94 -16.63
CA TRP A 222 9.03 12.99 -16.03
C TRP A 222 9.41 12.63 -14.60
N VAL A 223 8.43 12.40 -13.73
CA VAL A 223 8.66 12.00 -12.34
C VAL A 223 8.66 10.48 -12.25
N VAL A 224 9.82 9.93 -11.88
CA VAL A 224 9.99 8.49 -11.66
C VAL A 224 10.59 8.22 -10.28
N VAL A 225 9.94 7.31 -9.54
CA VAL A 225 10.38 6.85 -8.22
C VAL A 225 10.62 5.34 -8.34
N PRO A 226 11.86 4.92 -8.62
CA PRO A 226 12.20 3.54 -8.99
C PRO A 226 12.37 2.62 -7.79
N SER A 227 12.44 3.14 -6.57
CA SER A 227 12.64 2.35 -5.35
C SER A 227 11.80 2.87 -4.19
N LEU A 228 11.56 2.00 -3.21
CA LEU A 228 10.98 2.43 -1.94
C LEU A 228 11.87 3.44 -1.20
N VAL A 229 13.19 3.32 -1.32
CA VAL A 229 14.15 4.23 -0.67
C VAL A 229 13.98 5.67 -1.16
N ASP A 230 13.68 5.85 -2.44
CA ASP A 230 13.45 7.17 -3.04
C ASP A 230 12.20 7.88 -2.48
N LEU A 231 11.32 7.19 -1.75
CA LEU A 231 10.19 7.83 -1.07
C LEU A 231 10.58 8.62 0.18
N ARG A 232 11.84 8.56 0.64
CA ARG A 232 12.30 9.23 1.88
C ARG A 232 11.78 10.67 2.00
N PRO A 233 11.98 11.55 0.99
CA PRO A 233 11.58 12.95 1.10
C PRO A 233 10.06 13.13 1.19
N VAL A 234 9.29 12.23 0.54
CA VAL A 234 7.83 12.23 0.63
C VAL A 234 7.39 11.90 2.06
N LEU A 235 7.93 10.82 2.61
CA LEU A 235 7.58 10.37 3.95
C LEU A 235 8.02 11.40 4.99
N ASP A 236 9.20 12.01 4.85
CA ASP A 236 9.70 13.07 5.73
C ASP A 236 8.78 14.30 5.73
N ALA A 237 8.19 14.63 4.57
CA ALA A 237 7.26 15.75 4.44
C ALA A 237 5.84 15.44 4.95
N VAL A 238 5.38 14.19 4.80
CA VAL A 238 4.01 13.77 5.12
C VAL A 238 3.84 13.40 6.61
N GLU A 239 4.83 12.72 7.18
CA GLU A 239 4.78 12.20 8.56
C GLU A 239 4.46 13.28 9.61
N PRO A 240 5.10 14.47 9.62
CA PRO A 240 4.77 15.53 10.57
C PRO A 240 3.35 16.07 10.40
N GLN A 241 2.83 16.10 9.17
CA GLN A 241 1.48 16.57 8.87
C GLN A 241 0.43 15.62 9.44
N LEU A 242 0.66 14.32 9.28
CA LEU A 242 -0.20 13.28 9.85
C LEU A 242 -0.20 13.33 11.39
N HIS A 243 0.97 13.51 12.02
CA HIS A 243 1.05 13.74 13.46
C HIS A 243 0.32 15.00 13.93
N ALA A 244 0.35 16.08 13.14
CA ALA A 244 -0.41 17.30 13.45
C ALA A 244 -1.93 17.08 13.30
N ALA A 245 -2.37 16.33 12.30
CA ALA A 245 -3.78 16.01 12.07
C ALA A 245 -4.36 15.07 13.15
N SER A 246 -3.65 13.99 13.48
CA SER A 246 -4.05 13.02 14.51
C SER A 246 -4.28 13.70 15.87
N ARG A 247 -3.44 14.66 16.25
CA ARG A 247 -3.61 15.47 17.48
C ARG A 247 -4.85 16.35 17.49
N ARG A 248 -5.37 16.75 16.32
CA ARG A 248 -6.57 17.59 16.18
C ARG A 248 -7.85 16.75 16.09
N GLY A 249 -7.73 15.49 15.69
CA GLY A 249 -8.83 14.57 15.36
C GLY A 249 -9.27 13.63 16.49
N ALA A 250 -8.55 13.56 17.62
CA ALA A 250 -8.94 12.77 18.79
C ALA A 250 -10.20 13.35 19.47
N ARG A 251 -11.36 13.19 18.83
CA ARG A 251 -12.65 13.24 19.51
C ARG A 251 -12.63 12.10 20.52
N PRO A 252 -12.97 12.36 21.81
CA PRO A 252 -13.03 11.31 22.80
C PRO A 252 -13.88 10.17 22.25
N HIS A 253 -13.40 8.94 22.42
CA HIS A 253 -14.12 7.73 22.08
C HIS A 253 -15.50 7.84 22.75
N ILE A 254 -16.55 8.18 21.99
CA ILE A 254 -17.89 8.25 22.54
C ILE A 254 -18.20 6.81 22.91
N SER A 255 -18.15 6.50 24.21
CA SER A 255 -18.54 5.20 24.74
C SER A 255 -19.88 4.84 24.12
N ALA A 256 -19.90 3.75 23.35
CA ALA A 256 -21.05 3.17 22.66
C ALA A 256 -22.33 4.00 22.74
N ARG A 257 -22.66 4.75 21.67
CA ARG A 257 -24.06 5.17 21.47
C ARG A 257 -24.91 3.90 21.65
N ARG A 258 -25.88 3.95 22.57
CA ARG A 258 -26.85 2.88 22.83
C ARG A 258 -27.25 2.26 21.50
N ARG A 259 -27.32 0.92 21.44
CA ARG A 259 -27.90 0.20 20.28
C ARG A 259 -29.30 0.75 20.05
N GLY A 260 -29.42 1.71 19.12
CA GLY A 260 -30.70 2.16 18.62
C GLY A 260 -31.36 1.00 17.89
N ASP A 261 -32.67 0.86 18.05
CA ASP A 261 -33.45 -0.13 17.32
C ASP A 261 -33.17 0.03 15.81
N TRP A 262 -32.87 -1.06 15.13
CA TRP A 262 -32.56 -1.04 13.70
C TRP A 262 -33.72 -0.43 12.87
N ARG A 263 -34.94 -0.47 13.43
CA ARG A 263 -36.15 0.17 12.89
C ARG A 263 -36.06 1.69 12.78
N GLU A 264 -35.18 2.34 13.55
CA GLU A 264 -34.97 3.80 13.52
C GLU A 264 -34.05 4.24 12.39
N THR A 265 -33.37 3.30 11.72
CA THR A 265 -32.48 3.63 10.60
C THR A 265 -33.26 4.18 9.41
N ALA A 266 -32.64 5.10 8.65
CA ALA A 266 -33.24 5.67 7.45
C ALA A 266 -33.62 4.59 6.42
N LEU A 267 -32.81 3.52 6.34
CA LEU A 267 -33.07 2.37 5.47
C LEU A 267 -34.31 1.58 5.91
N ALA A 268 -34.47 1.31 7.21
CA ALA A 268 -35.65 0.61 7.72
C ALA A 268 -36.94 1.39 7.48
N ARG A 269 -36.91 2.73 7.65
CA ARG A 269 -38.06 3.59 7.35
C ARG A 269 -38.43 3.63 5.87
N TYR A 270 -37.42 3.58 4.99
CA TYR A 270 -37.65 3.51 3.54
C TYR A 270 -38.28 2.18 3.12
N LEU A 271 -37.80 1.05 3.68
CA LEU A 271 -38.33 -0.28 3.40
C LEU A 271 -39.76 -0.48 3.92
N LEU A 272 -40.08 0.05 5.11
CA LEU A 272 -41.45 0.01 5.64
C LEU A 272 -42.42 0.81 4.78
N ARG A 273 -42.02 2.00 4.30
CA ARG A 273 -42.83 2.79 3.35
C ARG A 273 -43.01 2.09 2.01
N LEU A 274 -41.99 1.38 1.51
CA LEU A 274 -42.14 0.58 0.29
C LEU A 274 -43.11 -0.59 0.46
N GLY A 275 -43.14 -1.22 1.64
CA GLY A 275 -44.12 -2.26 1.98
C GLY A 275 -45.56 -1.75 2.02
N GLU A 276 -45.78 -0.54 2.53
CA GLU A 276 -47.10 0.11 2.54
C GLU A 276 -47.58 0.46 1.11
N TRP A 277 -46.66 0.83 0.21
CA TRP A 277 -46.98 1.12 -1.20
C TRP A 277 -47.31 -0.14 -2.02
N LEU A 278 -46.74 -1.30 -1.66
CA LEU A 278 -47.00 -2.57 -2.35
C LEU A 278 -48.19 -3.35 -1.75
N GLY A 279 -48.66 -2.98 -0.55
CA GLY A 279 -49.81 -3.60 0.11
C GLY A 279 -51.15 -2.88 -0.04
N GLY A 280 -51.16 -1.69 -0.68
CA GLY A 280 -52.36 -0.85 -0.85
C GLY A 280 -53.10 -1.01 -2.19
N GLY A 281 -52.93 -2.15 -2.87
CA GLY A 281 -53.65 -2.49 -4.09
C GLY A 281 -54.57 -3.70 -3.88
N GLY A 282 -55.65 -3.49 -3.14
CA GLY A 282 -56.76 -4.43 -2.95
C GLY A 282 -58.07 -3.67 -2.92
#